data_AF-A0A960R5Y1-F1
#
_entry.id   AF-A0A960R5Y1-F1
#
_cell.length_a   1.000
_cell.length_b   1.000
_cell.length_c   1.000
_cell.angle_alpha   90.00
_cell.angle_beta   90.00
_cell.angle_gamma   90.00
#
_symmetry.space_group_name_H-M   'P 1'
#
loop_
_entity.id
_entity.type
_entity.pdbx_description
1 polymer ?
#
loop_
_entity_poly.entity_id
_entity_poly.type
_entity_poly.pdbx_seq_one_letter_code
_entity_poly.pdbx_strand_id
1 'polypeptide(L)'
;MNAPGKTTPGSHRLRLAGRVIGLAGWCFSICHSDAAADPESRWLHGFVLVQTGHQLAEQELWPLAMANYAAALNQFEALSVDHPDFQPRLLGYRKADLKERIASAAEAMQPGEHDLEMLYEDVIETAREGASRRYALDFEGSYQFLVRAQWQFEAVLRQCSEGAVQALAKQRAFIEEITSETREDLIRQPDGPLKLHNIEKDFAAAVQIALTDLPSFRPDQIESETETGMSSALFPEALVLQVRGEWYR
;
A
#
# COMPACT_ATOMS: atom_id res chain seq x y z
N MET A 1 9.20 8.07 79.61
CA MET A 1 8.49 9.06 78.76
C MET A 1 9.54 9.93 78.09
N ASN A 2 9.77 9.71 76.80
CA ASN A 2 10.40 10.65 75.86
C ASN A 2 9.95 10.21 74.45
N ALA A 3 9.51 11.20 73.66
CA ALA A 3 8.72 11.08 72.45
C ALA A 3 9.57 10.72 71.20
N PRO A 4 8.93 10.26 70.09
CA PRO A 4 9.61 9.63 68.96
C PRO A 4 10.24 10.63 67.98
N GLY A 5 11.40 10.25 67.44
CA GLY A 5 12.09 10.94 66.36
C GLY A 5 11.38 10.74 65.01
N LYS A 6 11.13 11.85 64.31
CA LYS A 6 10.52 11.92 62.98
C LYS A 6 11.51 11.43 61.92
N THR A 7 11.15 10.43 61.14
CA THR A 7 11.81 10.08 59.89
C THR A 7 11.16 10.87 58.74
N THR A 8 11.95 11.70 58.06
CA THR A 8 11.59 12.32 56.79
C THR A 8 11.87 11.34 55.65
N PRO A 9 10.92 11.10 54.73
CA PRO A 9 11.17 10.28 53.55
C PRO A 9 11.97 11.09 52.51
N GLY A 10 13.11 10.52 52.10
CA GLY A 10 13.94 11.02 51.02
C GLY A 10 13.19 10.94 49.69
N SER A 11 13.16 12.08 49.00
CA SER A 11 12.61 12.27 47.67
C SER A 11 13.42 11.50 46.62
N HIS A 12 12.91 10.31 46.24
CA HIS A 12 13.35 9.64 45.02
C HIS A 12 12.81 10.37 43.79
N ARG A 13 13.66 11.29 43.34
CA ARG A 13 13.85 11.81 41.99
C ARG A 13 12.96 11.19 40.91
N LEU A 14 12.10 12.06 40.38
CA LEU A 14 11.71 12.12 38.97
C LEU A 14 12.85 11.70 38.03
N ARG A 15 12.57 10.73 37.16
CA ARG A 15 13.01 10.65 35.75
C ARG A 15 12.35 9.43 35.09
N LEU A 16 11.05 9.52 34.85
CA LEU A 16 10.36 8.72 33.84
C LEU A 16 9.68 9.69 32.88
N ALA A 17 10.50 10.38 32.09
CA ALA A 17 10.08 11.20 30.96
C ALA A 17 11.16 11.00 29.90
N GLY A 18 10.90 10.09 28.96
CA GLY A 18 11.86 9.76 27.94
C GLY A 18 11.40 8.59 27.09
N ARG A 19 10.74 8.92 25.99
CA ARG A 19 10.39 8.11 24.79
C ARG A 19 8.88 7.94 24.54
N VAL A 20 8.19 9.06 24.40
CA VAL A 20 7.10 9.20 23.42
C VAL A 20 7.33 10.55 22.72
N ILE A 21 8.35 10.62 21.88
CA ILE A 21 8.61 11.75 20.98
C ILE A 21 8.78 11.12 19.61
N GLY A 22 7.88 11.46 18.68
CA GLY A 22 8.08 11.22 17.25
C GLY A 22 7.05 10.34 16.53
N LEU A 23 5.79 10.26 16.97
CA LEU A 23 4.68 9.73 16.16
C LEU A 23 3.66 10.82 15.81
N ALA A 24 4.16 12.06 15.70
CA ALA A 24 3.39 13.23 15.28
C ALA A 24 4.28 14.05 14.34
N GLY A 25 3.96 13.98 13.05
CA GLY A 25 4.74 14.62 12.01
C GLY A 25 5.07 13.62 10.93
N TRP A 26 4.08 13.35 10.09
CA TRP A 26 4.13 13.12 8.64
C TRP A 26 2.74 12.64 8.25
N CYS A 27 1.72 13.44 8.62
CA CYS A 27 0.51 13.48 7.83
C CYS A 27 0.96 14.12 6.52
N PHE A 28 1.26 13.28 5.54
CA PHE A 28 1.37 13.71 4.16
C PHE A 28 0.03 14.34 3.80
N SER A 29 -0.07 15.66 3.95
CA SER A 29 -1.01 16.44 3.15
C SER A 29 -0.53 16.30 1.72
N ILE A 30 -1.07 15.28 1.07
CA ILE A 30 -1.10 15.07 -0.37
C ILE A 30 -1.98 16.21 -0.94
N CYS A 31 -1.44 17.43 -0.93
CA CYS A 31 -1.90 18.47 -1.85
C CYS A 31 -1.28 18.12 -3.21
N HIS A 32 -1.80 17.08 -3.86
CA HIS A 32 -1.29 16.57 -5.15
C HIS A 32 -1.80 17.37 -6.37
N SER A 33 -2.15 18.65 -6.20
CA SER A 33 -2.39 19.52 -7.36
C SER A 33 -1.05 19.87 -8.01
N ASP A 34 -0.78 19.31 -9.20
CA ASP A 34 0.44 19.41 -10.04
C ASP A 34 1.66 18.53 -9.68
N ALA A 35 1.50 17.53 -8.82
CA ALA A 35 2.59 16.62 -8.42
C ALA A 35 3.25 15.81 -9.57
N ALA A 36 2.61 15.71 -10.75
CA ALA A 36 3.18 15.03 -11.90
C ALA A 36 4.30 15.83 -12.61
N ALA A 37 4.30 17.16 -12.47
CA ALA A 37 5.29 18.04 -13.10
C ALA A 37 6.43 18.45 -12.16
N ASP A 38 6.24 18.32 -10.85
CA ASP A 38 7.25 18.70 -9.86
C ASP A 38 8.29 17.58 -9.66
N PRO A 39 9.57 17.80 -10.01
CA PRO A 39 10.62 16.81 -9.81
C PRO A 39 10.88 16.51 -8.32
N GLU A 40 10.58 17.42 -7.38
CA GLU A 40 10.76 17.17 -5.95
C GLU A 40 9.76 16.14 -5.42
N SER A 41 8.48 16.27 -5.78
CA SER A 41 7.45 15.27 -5.46
C SER A 41 7.81 13.88 -6.00
N ARG A 42 8.23 13.80 -7.28
CA ARG A 42 8.66 12.53 -7.89
C ARG A 42 9.89 11.94 -7.19
N TRP A 43 10.82 12.78 -6.75
CA TRP A 43 11.96 12.35 -5.96
C TRP A 43 11.54 11.76 -4.60
N LEU A 44 10.64 12.45 -3.88
CA LEU A 44 10.15 12.01 -2.57
C LEU A 44 9.45 10.65 -2.65
N HIS A 45 8.60 10.45 -3.65
CA HIS A 45 7.92 9.16 -3.85
C HIS A 45 8.92 8.02 -4.12
N GLY A 46 9.90 8.23 -5.02
CA GLY A 46 10.98 7.26 -5.25
C GLY A 46 11.78 6.96 -3.97
N PHE A 47 12.00 7.96 -3.12
CA PHE A 47 12.68 7.77 -1.83
C PHE A 47 11.84 6.96 -0.82
N VAL A 48 10.52 7.13 -0.79
CA VAL A 48 9.62 6.31 0.04
C VAL A 48 9.71 4.84 -0.37
N LEU A 49 9.73 4.54 -1.67
CA LEU A 49 9.93 3.17 -2.18
C LEU A 49 11.27 2.58 -1.72
N VAL A 50 12.36 3.35 -1.76
CA VAL A 50 13.67 2.92 -1.24
C VAL A 50 13.58 2.57 0.25
N GLN A 51 12.94 3.42 1.05
CA GLN A 51 12.80 3.20 2.49
C GLN A 51 11.97 1.95 2.80
N THR A 52 10.86 1.75 2.10
CA THR A 52 10.06 0.52 2.25
C THR A 52 10.86 -0.70 1.81
N GLY A 53 11.59 -0.63 0.70
CA GLY A 53 12.48 -1.70 0.27
C GLY A 53 13.51 -2.08 1.35
N HIS A 54 14.09 -1.11 2.05
CA HIS A 54 15.00 -1.38 3.18
C HIS A 54 14.29 -2.08 4.34
N GLN A 55 13.11 -1.60 4.73
CA GLN A 55 12.32 -2.20 5.82
C GLN A 55 11.88 -3.63 5.52
N LEU A 56 11.60 -3.93 4.25
CA LEU A 56 11.25 -5.27 3.78
C LEU A 56 12.48 -6.19 3.74
N ALA A 57 13.62 -5.68 3.27
CA ALA A 57 14.89 -6.40 3.26
C ALA A 57 15.38 -6.75 4.68
N GLU A 58 15.22 -5.84 5.65
CA GLU A 58 15.51 -6.09 7.08
C GLU A 58 14.68 -7.25 7.66
N GLN A 59 13.56 -7.57 7.03
CA GLN A 59 12.66 -8.67 7.40
C GLN A 59 12.81 -9.88 6.48
N GLU A 60 13.85 -9.92 5.65
CA GLU A 60 14.14 -10.99 4.68
C GLU A 60 13.03 -11.19 3.63
N LEU A 61 12.21 -10.17 3.39
CA LEU A 61 11.17 -10.18 2.37
C LEU A 61 11.73 -9.68 1.04
N TRP A 62 12.71 -10.43 0.53
CA TRP A 62 13.47 -10.08 -0.68
C TRP A 62 12.61 -9.82 -1.92
N PRO A 63 11.51 -10.56 -2.20
CA PRO A 63 10.65 -10.31 -3.36
C PRO A 63 10.03 -8.90 -3.34
N LEU A 64 9.47 -8.52 -2.19
CA LEU A 64 8.81 -7.24 -2.01
C LEU A 64 9.83 -6.09 -1.96
N ALA A 65 11.01 -6.35 -1.38
CA ALA A 65 12.11 -5.41 -1.38
C ALA A 65 12.61 -5.14 -2.81
N MET A 66 12.81 -6.20 -3.61
CA MET A 66 13.24 -6.14 -5.00
C MET A 66 12.27 -5.31 -5.85
N ALA A 67 10.97 -5.61 -5.78
CA ALA A 67 9.94 -4.86 -6.48
C ALA A 67 9.93 -3.36 -6.10
N ASN A 68 10.09 -3.02 -4.82
CA ASN A 68 10.21 -1.62 -4.38
C ASN A 68 11.48 -0.93 -4.94
N TYR A 69 12.61 -1.63 -4.95
CA TYR A 69 13.86 -1.10 -5.51
C TYR A 69 13.77 -0.91 -7.03
N ALA A 70 13.17 -1.86 -7.75
CA ALA A 70 12.94 -1.78 -9.19
C ALA A 70 12.01 -0.60 -9.53
N ALA A 71 10.90 -0.45 -8.82
CA ALA A 71 9.99 0.68 -8.98
C ALA A 71 10.68 2.03 -8.70
N ALA A 72 11.48 2.12 -7.63
CA ALA A 72 12.26 3.31 -7.32
C ALA A 72 13.28 3.65 -8.42
N LEU A 73 13.95 2.62 -8.97
CA LEU A 73 14.93 2.79 -10.05
C LEU A 73 14.25 3.34 -11.31
N ASN A 74 13.14 2.74 -11.74
CA ASN A 74 12.35 3.21 -12.87
C ASN A 74 11.92 4.68 -12.70
N GLN A 75 11.50 5.04 -11.50
CA GLN A 75 11.11 6.41 -11.18
C GLN A 75 12.27 7.40 -11.26
N PHE A 76 13.44 7.05 -10.72
CA PHE A 76 14.63 7.91 -10.81
C PHE A 76 15.21 7.97 -12.22
N GLU A 77 15.08 6.91 -13.01
CA GLU A 77 15.44 6.91 -14.43
C GLU A 77 14.54 7.86 -15.22
N ALA A 78 13.22 7.75 -15.06
CA ALA A 78 12.27 8.67 -15.68
C ALA A 78 12.50 10.13 -15.24
N LEU A 79 12.71 10.38 -13.94
CA LEU A 79 13.02 11.70 -13.40
C LEU A 79 14.31 12.30 -14.02
N SER A 80 15.33 11.47 -14.27
CA SER A 80 16.57 11.91 -14.92
C SER A 80 16.37 12.31 -16.39
N VAL A 81 15.44 11.66 -17.08
CA VAL A 81 15.12 11.93 -18.49
C VAL A 81 14.26 13.18 -18.61
N ASP A 82 13.23 13.28 -17.79
CA ASP A 82 12.26 14.37 -17.83
C ASP A 82 12.83 15.68 -17.26
N HIS A 83 13.75 15.58 -16.28
CA HIS A 83 14.35 16.72 -15.59
C HIS A 83 15.87 16.56 -15.43
N PRO A 84 16.66 16.69 -16.51
CA PRO A 84 18.10 16.40 -16.50
C PRO A 84 18.92 17.28 -15.54
N ASP A 85 18.43 18.48 -15.23
CA ASP A 85 19.09 19.42 -14.31
C ASP A 85 18.75 19.16 -12.83
N PHE A 86 17.77 18.30 -12.54
CA PHE A 86 17.37 18.00 -11.17
C PHE A 86 18.39 17.09 -10.47
N GLN A 87 19.29 17.69 -9.69
CA GLN A 87 20.25 16.99 -8.84
C GLN A 87 20.95 15.77 -9.51
N PRO A 88 21.53 15.90 -10.72
CA PRO A 88 21.94 14.76 -11.54
C PRO A 88 22.98 13.86 -10.87
N ARG A 89 23.87 14.43 -10.05
CA ARG A 89 24.87 13.67 -9.28
C ARG A 89 24.22 12.77 -8.23
N LEU A 90 23.22 13.29 -7.52
CA LEU A 90 22.50 12.54 -6.49
C LEU A 90 21.65 11.43 -7.12
N LEU A 91 20.94 11.73 -8.22
CA LEU A 91 20.21 10.72 -8.99
C LEU A 91 21.15 9.63 -9.52
N GLY A 92 22.32 10.00 -10.05
CA GLY A 92 23.33 9.04 -10.50
C GLY A 92 23.77 8.09 -9.39
N TYR A 93 24.09 8.63 -8.21
CA TYR A 93 24.44 7.83 -7.03
C TYR A 93 23.31 6.88 -6.61
N ARG A 94 22.07 7.37 -6.51
CA ARG A 94 20.93 6.53 -6.09
C ARG A 94 20.60 5.43 -7.08
N LYS A 95 20.67 5.70 -8.38
CA LYS A 95 20.45 4.67 -9.41
C LYS A 95 21.52 3.57 -9.35
N ALA A 96 22.77 3.91 -9.05
CA ALA A 96 23.83 2.92 -8.87
C ALA A 96 23.59 2.06 -7.60
N ASP A 97 23.32 2.69 -6.46
CA ASP A 97 22.98 2.00 -5.20
C ASP A 97 21.77 1.07 -5.36
N LEU A 98 20.73 1.51 -6.08
CA LEU A 98 19.56 0.67 -6.37
C LEU A 98 19.90 -0.55 -7.23
N LYS A 99 20.76 -0.41 -8.25
CA LYS A 99 21.19 -1.55 -9.07
C LYS A 99 21.93 -2.59 -8.25
N GLU A 100 22.79 -2.15 -7.33
CA GLU A 100 23.47 -3.05 -6.40
C GLU A 100 22.48 -3.76 -5.48
N ARG A 101 21.50 -3.03 -4.92
CA ARG A 101 20.46 -3.60 -4.04
C ARG A 101 19.56 -4.60 -4.75
N ILE A 102 19.16 -4.31 -6.00
CA ILE A 102 18.38 -5.24 -6.83
C ILE A 102 19.17 -6.53 -7.04
N ALA A 103 20.47 -6.42 -7.38
CA ALA A 103 21.32 -7.59 -7.53
C ALA A 103 21.42 -8.40 -6.22
N SER A 104 21.63 -7.74 -5.08
CA SER A 104 21.67 -8.43 -3.77
C SER A 104 20.34 -9.06 -3.39
N ALA A 105 19.21 -8.41 -3.68
CA ALA A 105 17.88 -8.98 -3.42
C ALA A 105 17.62 -10.21 -4.29
N ALA A 106 17.99 -10.16 -5.58
CA ALA A 106 17.87 -11.29 -6.50
C ALA A 106 18.73 -12.49 -6.06
N GLU A 107 19.91 -12.26 -5.49
CA GLU A 107 20.76 -13.33 -4.93
C GLU A 107 20.18 -13.93 -3.63
N ALA A 108 19.43 -13.15 -2.86
CA ALA A 108 18.85 -13.57 -1.59
C ALA A 108 17.48 -14.25 -1.72
N MET A 109 16.76 -14.01 -2.82
CA MET A 109 15.46 -14.62 -3.10
C MET A 109 15.55 -16.15 -3.19
N GLN A 110 14.59 -16.81 -2.55
CA GLN A 110 14.46 -18.26 -2.60
C GLN A 110 13.72 -18.71 -3.88
N PRO A 111 13.97 -19.94 -4.37
CA PRO A 111 13.19 -20.51 -5.45
C PRO A 111 11.70 -20.53 -5.10
N GLY A 112 10.86 -19.97 -5.99
CA GLY A 112 9.41 -19.90 -5.82
C GLY A 112 8.88 -18.56 -5.28
N GLU A 113 9.75 -17.64 -4.86
CA GLU A 113 9.30 -16.32 -4.37
C GLU A 113 9.07 -15.30 -5.49
N HIS A 114 9.43 -15.63 -6.73
CA HIS A 114 9.25 -14.77 -7.90
C HIS A 114 7.77 -14.47 -8.21
N ASP A 115 6.86 -15.39 -7.89
CA ASP A 115 5.42 -15.16 -8.10
C ASP A 115 4.90 -14.03 -7.20
N LEU A 116 5.42 -13.93 -5.98
CA LEU A 116 5.07 -12.85 -5.05
C LEU A 116 5.67 -11.51 -5.48
N GLU A 117 6.91 -11.51 -5.99
CA GLU A 117 7.53 -10.33 -6.61
C GLU A 117 6.66 -9.82 -7.77
N MET A 118 6.39 -10.67 -8.77
CA MET A 118 5.61 -10.30 -9.95
C MET A 118 4.21 -9.79 -9.59
N LEU A 119 3.53 -10.46 -8.65
CA LEU A 119 2.21 -10.03 -8.20
C LEU A 119 2.27 -8.63 -7.57
N TYR A 120 3.28 -8.38 -6.75
CA TYR A 120 3.42 -7.09 -6.07
C TYR A 120 3.90 -5.97 -7.00
N GLU A 121 4.74 -6.27 -7.99
CA GLU A 121 5.05 -5.34 -9.08
C GLU A 121 3.80 -4.94 -9.86
N ASP A 122 2.92 -5.90 -10.20
CA ASP A 122 1.65 -5.61 -10.85
C ASP A 122 0.76 -4.70 -10.00
N VAL A 123 0.80 -4.81 -8.67
CA VAL A 123 0.09 -3.89 -7.79
C VAL A 123 0.64 -2.47 -7.91
N ILE A 124 1.98 -2.30 -7.82
CA ILE A 124 2.61 -0.98 -7.91
C ILE A 124 2.26 -0.32 -9.24
N GLU A 125 2.36 -1.07 -10.34
CA GLU A 125 2.07 -0.58 -11.68
C GLU A 125 0.59 -0.25 -11.87
N THR A 126 -0.31 -1.12 -11.41
CA THR A 126 -1.76 -0.89 -11.49
C THR A 126 -2.16 0.34 -10.66
N ALA A 127 -1.60 0.50 -9.45
CA ALA A 127 -1.86 1.67 -8.60
C ALA A 127 -1.33 2.96 -9.25
N ARG A 128 -0.14 2.92 -9.85
CA ARG A 128 0.49 4.05 -10.55
C ARG A 128 -0.34 4.49 -11.76
N GLU A 129 -0.80 3.55 -12.57
CA GLU A 129 -1.69 3.83 -13.71
C GLU A 129 -3.03 4.42 -13.25
N GLY A 130 -3.61 3.86 -12.19
CA GLY A 130 -4.82 4.41 -11.56
C GLY A 130 -4.65 5.85 -11.10
N ALA A 131 -3.53 6.15 -10.41
CA ALA A 131 -3.20 7.52 -9.99
C ALA A 131 -2.98 8.47 -11.18
N SER A 132 -2.26 8.02 -12.20
CA SER A 132 -2.01 8.78 -13.43
C SER A 132 -3.31 9.20 -14.13
N ARG A 133 -4.24 8.26 -14.29
CA ARG A 133 -5.59 8.51 -14.85
C ARG A 133 -6.39 9.52 -14.03
N ARG A 134 -6.27 9.44 -12.70
CA ARG A 134 -6.91 10.42 -11.80
C ARG A 134 -6.47 11.84 -12.12
N TYR A 135 -5.15 12.06 -12.28
CA TYR A 135 -4.60 13.37 -12.63
C TYR A 135 -4.99 13.83 -14.04
N ALA A 136 -5.21 12.89 -14.95
CA ALA A 136 -5.77 13.15 -16.26
C ALA A 136 -7.30 13.39 -16.25
N LEU A 137 -7.93 13.43 -15.07
CA LEU A 137 -9.38 13.58 -14.85
C LEU A 137 -10.23 12.44 -15.44
N ASP A 138 -9.61 11.29 -15.74
CA ASP A 138 -10.27 10.04 -16.10
C ASP A 138 -10.63 9.26 -14.82
N PHE A 139 -11.66 9.73 -14.08
CA PHE A 139 -12.04 9.13 -12.80
C PHE A 139 -12.63 7.73 -12.93
N GLU A 140 -13.31 7.43 -14.03
CA GLU A 140 -13.85 6.10 -14.31
C GLU A 140 -12.72 5.09 -14.53
N GLY A 141 -11.80 5.38 -15.45
CA GLY A 141 -10.64 4.51 -15.69
C GLY A 141 -9.74 4.43 -14.46
N SER A 142 -9.52 5.56 -13.77
CA SER A 142 -8.77 5.58 -12.52
C SER A 142 -9.35 4.64 -11.47
N TYR A 143 -10.66 4.71 -11.21
CA TYR A 143 -11.32 3.88 -10.20
C TYR A 143 -11.22 2.39 -10.52
N GLN A 144 -11.37 2.00 -11.80
CA GLN A 144 -11.21 0.60 -12.24
C GLN A 144 -9.82 0.04 -11.93
N PHE A 145 -8.76 0.82 -12.19
CA PHE A 145 -7.39 0.39 -11.88
C PHE A 145 -7.16 0.35 -10.37
N LEU A 146 -7.60 1.37 -9.64
CA LEU A 146 -7.36 1.48 -8.20
C LEU A 146 -8.06 0.37 -7.39
N VAL A 147 -9.31 0.01 -7.71
CA VAL A 147 -9.99 -1.12 -7.04
C VAL A 147 -9.31 -2.46 -7.33
N ARG A 148 -8.79 -2.65 -8.55
CA ARG A 148 -7.99 -3.83 -8.91
C ARG A 148 -6.69 -3.87 -8.12
N ALA A 149 -5.95 -2.76 -8.07
CA ALA A 149 -4.72 -2.65 -7.30
C ALA A 149 -4.96 -2.97 -5.83
N GLN A 150 -6.05 -2.46 -5.24
CA GLN A 150 -6.42 -2.74 -3.85
C GLN A 150 -6.67 -4.24 -3.62
N TRP A 151 -7.43 -4.90 -4.50
CA TRP A 151 -7.68 -6.35 -4.39
C TRP A 151 -6.40 -7.18 -4.55
N GLN A 152 -5.54 -6.84 -5.51
CA GLN A 152 -4.25 -7.50 -5.70
C GLN A 152 -3.33 -7.27 -4.50
N PHE A 153 -3.33 -6.07 -3.91
CA PHE A 153 -2.56 -5.76 -2.71
C PHE A 153 -2.99 -6.63 -1.53
N GLU A 154 -4.30 -6.82 -1.33
CA GLU A 154 -4.81 -7.73 -0.29
C GLU A 154 -4.44 -9.19 -0.54
N ALA A 155 -4.32 -9.60 -1.81
CA ALA A 155 -3.80 -10.93 -2.16
C ALA A 155 -2.31 -11.08 -1.81
N VAL A 156 -1.51 -10.01 -1.96
CA VAL A 156 -0.12 -9.97 -1.50
C VAL A 156 -0.06 -10.03 0.04
N LEU A 157 -0.84 -9.20 0.73
CA LEU A 157 -0.82 -9.13 2.20
C LEU A 157 -1.18 -10.46 2.87
N ARG A 158 -2.05 -11.27 2.26
CA ARG A 158 -2.38 -12.62 2.75
C ARG A 158 -1.21 -13.61 2.72
N GLN A 159 -0.20 -13.35 1.90
CA GLN A 159 1.01 -14.18 1.77
C GLN A 159 2.17 -13.65 2.62
N CYS A 160 1.95 -12.53 3.30
CA CYS A 160 2.98 -11.77 4.01
C CYS A 160 2.97 -12.05 5.52
N SER A 161 4.12 -11.86 6.17
CA SER A 161 4.21 -11.87 7.63
C SER A 161 3.61 -10.60 8.25
N GLU A 162 3.33 -10.59 9.56
CA GLU A 162 2.80 -9.39 10.22
C GLU A 162 3.71 -8.16 10.07
N GLY A 163 5.03 -8.36 10.19
CA GLY A 163 6.00 -7.28 10.00
C GLY A 163 6.01 -6.73 8.56
N ALA A 164 5.83 -7.60 7.57
CA ALA A 164 5.69 -7.21 6.17
C ALA A 164 4.46 -6.32 5.97
N VAL A 165 3.32 -6.73 6.54
CA VAL A 165 2.07 -5.96 6.49
C VAL A 165 2.27 -4.57 7.10
N GLN A 166 3.00 -4.47 8.21
CA GLN A 166 3.33 -3.18 8.82
C GLN A 166 4.24 -2.32 7.93
N ALA A 167 5.25 -2.91 7.29
CA ALA A 167 6.12 -2.19 6.35
C ALA A 167 5.36 -1.66 5.12
N LEU A 168 4.31 -2.38 4.70
CA LEU A 168 3.44 -2.07 3.57
C LEU A 168 2.24 -1.17 3.93
N ALA A 169 2.07 -0.82 5.21
CA ALA A 169 0.89 -0.09 5.67
C ALA A 169 0.72 1.29 5.00
N LYS A 170 1.83 1.95 4.64
CA LYS A 170 1.79 3.26 3.96
C LYS A 170 1.28 3.14 2.52
N GLN A 171 1.77 2.15 1.78
CA GLN A 171 1.31 1.86 0.43
C GLN A 171 -0.17 1.48 0.43
N ARG A 172 -0.59 0.65 1.41
CA ARG A 172 -1.99 0.31 1.62
C ARG A 172 -2.86 1.55 1.79
N ALA A 173 -2.51 2.40 2.76
CA ALA A 173 -3.25 3.61 3.08
C ALA A 173 -3.33 4.56 1.88
N PHE A 174 -2.23 4.70 1.12
CA PHE A 174 -2.22 5.49 -0.10
C PHE A 174 -3.21 4.97 -1.15
N ILE A 175 -3.22 3.66 -1.43
CA ILE A 175 -4.16 3.04 -2.38
C ILE A 175 -5.60 3.24 -1.90
N GLU A 176 -5.87 3.01 -0.62
CA GLU A 176 -7.22 3.19 -0.03
C GLU A 176 -7.70 4.65 -0.14
N GLU A 177 -6.84 5.61 0.20
CA GLU A 177 -7.14 7.04 0.15
C GLU A 177 -7.45 7.49 -1.28
N ILE A 178 -6.56 7.22 -2.24
CA ILE A 178 -6.75 7.65 -3.63
C ILE A 178 -7.95 6.94 -4.28
N THR A 179 -8.23 5.69 -3.92
CA THR A 179 -9.43 4.96 -4.37
C THR A 179 -10.69 5.65 -3.86
N SER A 180 -10.72 6.02 -2.57
CA SER A 180 -11.86 6.70 -1.95
C SER A 180 -12.12 8.06 -2.59
N GLU A 181 -11.08 8.88 -2.75
CA GLU A 181 -11.22 10.20 -3.39
C GLU A 181 -11.71 10.08 -4.84
N THR A 182 -11.14 9.15 -5.60
CA THR A 182 -11.54 8.91 -7.00
C THR A 182 -12.99 8.48 -7.08
N ARG A 183 -13.45 7.63 -6.15
CA ARG A 183 -14.85 7.21 -6.05
C ARG A 183 -15.77 8.41 -5.80
N GLU A 184 -15.40 9.30 -4.89
CA GLU A 184 -16.18 10.50 -4.59
C GLU A 184 -16.27 11.44 -5.80
N ASP A 185 -15.15 11.66 -6.49
CA ASP A 185 -15.12 12.50 -7.69
C ASP A 185 -15.91 11.89 -8.85
N LEU A 186 -15.86 10.57 -9.00
CA LEU A 186 -16.69 9.86 -9.97
C LEU A 186 -18.17 10.07 -9.64
N ILE A 187 -18.61 9.90 -8.39
CA ILE A 187 -20.01 10.11 -7.96
C ILE A 187 -20.50 11.54 -8.24
N ARG A 188 -19.62 12.54 -8.17
CA ARG A 188 -19.97 13.94 -8.47
C ARG A 188 -20.28 14.19 -9.95
N GLN A 189 -19.90 13.29 -10.87
CA GLN A 189 -20.23 13.40 -12.29
C GLN A 189 -21.72 13.10 -12.56
N PRO A 190 -22.36 13.70 -13.59
CA PRO A 190 -23.79 13.49 -13.88
C PRO A 190 -24.22 12.03 -14.07
N ASP A 191 -23.35 11.21 -14.66
CA ASP A 191 -23.54 9.76 -14.88
C ASP A 191 -22.70 8.90 -13.94
N GLY A 192 -22.04 9.54 -12.96
CA GLY A 192 -21.12 8.95 -12.00
C GLY A 192 -21.66 7.74 -11.23
N PRO A 193 -22.83 7.85 -10.56
CA PRO A 193 -23.40 6.75 -9.81
C PRO A 193 -23.69 5.50 -10.66
N LEU A 194 -24.12 5.69 -11.91
CA LEU A 194 -24.38 4.58 -12.84
C LEU A 194 -23.07 3.92 -13.28
N LYS A 195 -22.07 4.72 -13.64
CA LYS A 195 -20.72 4.22 -13.98
C LYS A 195 -20.11 3.43 -12.82
N LEU A 196 -20.14 4.00 -11.62
CA LEU A 196 -19.64 3.35 -10.40
C LEU A 196 -20.31 1.99 -10.18
N HIS A 197 -21.64 1.95 -10.27
CA HIS A 197 -22.39 0.69 -10.13
C HIS A 197 -21.96 -0.36 -11.16
N ASN A 198 -21.78 0.04 -12.41
CA ASN A 198 -21.34 -0.88 -13.47
C ASN A 198 -19.92 -1.40 -13.20
N ILE A 199 -18.99 -0.53 -12.80
CA ILE A 199 -17.62 -0.92 -12.45
C ILE A 199 -17.60 -1.91 -11.29
N GLU A 200 -18.29 -1.59 -10.19
CA GLU A 200 -18.34 -2.45 -8.99
C GLU A 200 -18.96 -3.82 -9.33
N LYS A 201 -20.00 -3.85 -10.18
CA LYS A 201 -20.66 -5.07 -10.64
C LYS A 201 -19.75 -5.92 -11.54
N ASP A 202 -19.08 -5.30 -12.50
CA ASP A 202 -18.19 -6.00 -13.43
C ASP A 202 -16.95 -6.52 -12.71
N PHE A 203 -16.41 -5.74 -11.78
CA PHE A 203 -15.30 -6.15 -10.92
C PHE A 203 -15.68 -7.33 -10.04
N ALA A 204 -16.86 -7.28 -9.40
CA ALA A 204 -17.39 -8.38 -8.61
C ALA A 204 -17.51 -9.69 -9.42
N ALA A 205 -18.02 -9.60 -10.65
CA ALA A 205 -18.11 -10.74 -11.55
C ALA A 205 -16.71 -11.29 -11.90
N ALA A 206 -15.74 -10.42 -12.18
CA ALA A 206 -14.37 -10.82 -12.46
C ALA A 206 -13.69 -11.50 -11.27
N VAL A 207 -13.85 -10.97 -10.05
CA VAL A 207 -13.34 -11.59 -8.82
C VAL A 207 -13.98 -12.96 -8.60
N GLN A 208 -15.29 -13.09 -8.82
CA GLN A 208 -15.97 -14.37 -8.67
C GLN A 208 -15.40 -15.43 -9.63
N ILE A 209 -15.18 -15.06 -10.90
CA ILE A 209 -14.56 -15.96 -11.90
C ILE A 209 -13.14 -16.35 -11.46
N ALA A 210 -12.33 -15.38 -11.05
CA ALA A 210 -10.97 -15.63 -10.59
C ALA A 210 -10.91 -16.57 -9.37
N LEU A 211 -11.87 -16.44 -8.43
CA LEU A 211 -11.96 -17.34 -7.28
C LEU A 211 -12.39 -18.75 -7.67
N THR A 212 -13.30 -18.90 -8.65
CA THR A 212 -13.75 -20.23 -9.10
C THR A 212 -12.72 -20.98 -9.93
N ASP A 213 -11.83 -20.28 -10.62
CA ASP A 213 -10.80 -20.89 -11.47
C ASP A 213 -9.54 -21.31 -10.69
N LEU A 214 -9.45 -20.98 -9.39
CA LEU A 214 -8.35 -21.43 -8.55
C LEU A 214 -8.52 -22.93 -8.20
N PRO A 215 -7.59 -23.82 -8.62
CA PRO A 215 -7.72 -25.27 -8.49
C PRO A 215 -7.76 -25.80 -7.04
N SER A 216 -7.58 -24.92 -6.04
CA SER A 216 -7.62 -25.22 -4.61
C SER A 216 -8.76 -24.51 -3.86
N PHE A 217 -9.66 -23.78 -4.53
CA PHE A 217 -10.72 -23.04 -3.86
C PHE A 217 -11.79 -24.00 -3.28
N ARG A 218 -11.86 -24.04 -1.95
CA ARG A 218 -12.84 -24.78 -1.16
C ARG A 218 -13.84 -23.78 -0.57
N PRO A 219 -15.09 -23.71 -1.08
CA PRO A 219 -16.10 -22.74 -0.62
C PRO A 219 -16.36 -22.80 0.90
N ASP A 220 -16.12 -23.96 1.51
CA ASP A 220 -16.25 -24.28 2.92
C ASP A 220 -15.24 -23.57 3.85
N GLN A 221 -14.18 -22.93 3.34
CA GLN A 221 -13.20 -22.21 4.17
C GLN A 221 -13.54 -20.74 4.45
N ILE A 222 -14.52 -20.16 3.74
CA ILE A 222 -14.95 -18.77 3.95
C ILE A 222 -15.75 -18.61 5.25
N GLU A 223 -16.33 -19.70 5.77
CA GLU A 223 -17.19 -19.67 6.97
C GLU A 223 -16.43 -19.29 8.25
N SER A 224 -15.12 -19.53 8.36
CA SER A 224 -14.35 -19.25 9.59
C SER A 224 -13.73 -17.85 9.66
N GLU A 225 -13.52 -17.16 8.54
CA GLU A 225 -12.85 -15.85 8.53
C GLU A 225 -13.81 -14.68 8.81
N THR A 226 -15.11 -14.84 8.51
CA THR A 226 -16.11 -13.78 8.77
C THR A 226 -16.42 -13.53 10.25
N GLU A 227 -16.01 -14.41 11.16
CA GLU A 227 -16.16 -14.19 12.61
C GLU A 227 -15.06 -13.30 13.21
N THR A 228 -13.98 -13.01 12.49
CA THR A 228 -12.81 -12.26 13.02
C THR A 228 -12.78 -10.76 12.71
N GLY A 229 -13.85 -10.19 12.14
CA GLY A 229 -14.02 -8.73 12.09
C GLY A 229 -13.07 -7.99 11.14
N MET A 230 -12.66 -8.61 10.03
CA MET A 230 -12.05 -7.85 8.93
C MET A 230 -13.09 -6.92 8.29
N SER A 231 -12.69 -5.66 8.08
CA SER A 231 -13.54 -4.56 7.63
C SER A 231 -14.31 -4.90 6.36
N SER A 232 -15.64 -4.77 6.40
CA SER A 232 -16.58 -4.96 5.28
C SER A 232 -16.45 -3.88 4.18
N ALA A 233 -15.34 -3.16 4.13
CA ALA A 233 -15.10 -2.04 3.23
C ALA A 233 -14.76 -2.47 1.80
N LEU A 234 -14.23 -3.67 1.60
CA LEU A 234 -13.81 -4.17 0.28
C LEU A 234 -14.90 -4.93 -0.49
N PHE A 235 -15.92 -5.39 0.23
CA PHE A 235 -17.08 -6.06 -0.33
C PHE A 235 -18.30 -5.50 0.37
N PRO A 236 -19.17 -4.74 -0.31
CA PRO A 236 -20.48 -4.42 0.24
C PRO A 236 -21.11 -5.73 0.75
N GLU A 237 -21.79 -5.72 1.89
CA GLU A 237 -22.47 -6.89 2.48
C GLU A 237 -23.30 -7.65 1.43
N ALA A 238 -23.85 -6.92 0.45
CA ALA A 238 -24.56 -7.44 -0.71
C ALA A 238 -23.74 -8.39 -1.61
N LEU A 239 -22.43 -8.19 -1.76
CA LEU A 239 -21.56 -9.06 -2.56
C LEU A 239 -21.29 -10.38 -1.84
N VAL A 240 -21.06 -10.33 -0.54
CA VAL A 240 -20.93 -11.52 0.31
C VAL A 240 -22.23 -12.32 0.29
N LEU A 241 -23.39 -11.65 0.36
CA LEU A 241 -24.71 -12.29 0.26
C LEU A 241 -24.98 -12.89 -1.15
N GLN A 242 -24.52 -12.23 -2.20
CA GLN A 242 -24.67 -12.73 -3.58
C GLN A 242 -23.82 -13.99 -3.83
N VAL A 243 -22.59 -14.05 -3.29
CA VAL A 243 -21.76 -15.26 -3.31
C VAL A 243 -22.39 -16.38 -2.46
N ARG A 244 -23.08 -16.03 -1.36
CA ARG A 244 -23.83 -16.97 -0.51
C ARG A 244 -25.14 -17.47 -1.13
N GLY A 245 -25.57 -16.93 -2.27
CA GLY A 245 -26.86 -17.27 -2.87
C GLY A 245 -28.08 -16.87 -2.01
N GLU A 246 -27.88 -15.98 -1.05
CA GLU A 246 -28.91 -15.55 -0.10
C GLU A 246 -29.49 -14.20 -0.53
N TRP A 247 -30.53 -14.26 -1.36
CA TRP A 247 -31.52 -13.18 -1.43
C TRP A 247 -32.85 -13.71 -0.87
N TYR A 248 -33.42 -12.95 0.06
CA TYR A 248 -34.77 -13.03 0.65
C TYR A 248 -35.65 -14.22 0.18
N ARG A 249 -35.90 -15.16 1.10
CA ARG A 249 -37.25 -15.67 1.32
C ARG A 249 -38.03 -14.70 2.20
#